data_AF-A0A832JCS2-F1
#
_entry.id   AF-A0A832JCS2-F1
#
_cell.length_a   1.000
_cell.length_b   1.000
_cell.length_c   1.000
_cell.angle_alpha   90.00
_cell.angle_beta   90.00
_cell.angle_gamma   90.00
#
_symmetry.space_group_name_H-M   'P 1'
#
loop_
_entity.id
_entity.type
_entity.pdbx_description
1 polymer ?
#
loop_
_entity_poly.entity_id
_entity_poly.type
_entity_poly.pdbx_seq_one_letter_code
_entity_poly.pdbx_strand_id
1 'polypeptide(L)'
;MEELTLWILRAREGDLEAWDWLYQRFEASLFRLAYHMLQDEEEAADVVQETFLRAFQQRQRLQAPEAFSQWLRTIAINFCRRRYRRRSQSPPLLSLEALGTGE
;
A
#
# COMPACT_ATOMS: atom_id res chain seq x y z
N MET A 1 16.76 -6.68 -17.42
CA MET A 1 16.68 -7.34 -16.10
C MET A 1 17.77 -6.81 -15.16
N GLU A 2 19.00 -6.64 -15.63
CA GLU A 2 20.12 -6.13 -14.82
C GLU A 2 19.88 -4.75 -14.19
N GLU A 3 19.27 -3.81 -14.92
CA GLU A 3 19.04 -2.45 -14.41
C GLU A 3 18.12 -2.43 -13.17
N LEU A 4 16.99 -3.13 -13.22
CA LEU A 4 16.05 -3.22 -12.09
C LEU A 4 16.73 -3.86 -10.86
N THR A 5 17.51 -4.92 -11.08
CA THR A 5 18.26 -5.58 -10.01
C THR A 5 19.24 -4.62 -9.35
N LEU A 6 19.97 -3.80 -10.12
CA LEU A 6 20.89 -2.79 -9.59
C LEU A 6 20.16 -1.77 -8.73
N TRP A 7 19.04 -1.22 -9.21
CA TRP A 7 18.23 -0.28 -8.45
C TRP A 7 17.71 -0.88 -7.14
N ILE A 8 17.26 -2.14 -7.17
CA ILE A 8 16.80 -2.84 -5.96
C ILE A 8 17.92 -3.05 -4.94
N LEU A 9 19.12 -3.41 -5.39
CA LEU A 9 20.27 -3.59 -4.51
C LEU A 9 20.69 -2.27 -3.85
N ARG A 10 20.78 -1.18 -4.62
CA ARG A 10 21.05 0.17 -4.08
C ARG A 10 19.99 0.60 -3.08
N ALA A 11 18.72 0.44 -3.44
CA ALA A 11 17.57 0.76 -2.61
C ALA A 11 17.60 -0.01 -1.29
N ARG A 12 17.98 -1.29 -1.30
CA ARG A 12 18.13 -2.12 -0.09
C ARG A 12 19.14 -1.53 0.89
N GLU A 13 20.25 -1.00 0.38
CA GLU A 13 21.28 -0.33 1.21
C GLU A 13 20.84 1.06 1.72
N GLY A 14 19.68 1.56 1.28
CA GLY A 14 19.11 2.84 1.73
C GLY A 14 19.41 4.02 0.82
N ASP A 15 19.85 3.75 -0.42
CA ASP A 15 19.98 4.78 -1.45
C ASP A 15 18.60 5.36 -1.81
N LEU A 16 18.44 6.67 -1.55
CA LEU A 16 17.17 7.38 -1.75
C LEU A 16 16.84 7.60 -3.23
N GLU A 17 17.84 7.78 -4.09
CA GLU A 17 17.63 7.93 -5.53
C GLU A 17 17.10 6.61 -6.10
N ALA A 18 17.70 5.51 -5.69
CA ALA A 18 17.22 4.19 -6.09
C ALA A 18 15.81 3.89 -5.56
N TRP A 19 15.50 4.38 -4.36
CA TRP A 19 14.17 4.26 -3.80
C TRP A 19 13.12 5.05 -4.59
N ASP A 20 13.43 6.29 -4.96
CA ASP A 20 12.54 7.13 -5.77
C ASP A 20 12.33 6.53 -7.17
N TRP A 21 13.38 5.99 -7.78
CA TRP A 21 13.27 5.28 -9.06
C TRP A 21 12.29 4.10 -8.96
N LEU A 22 12.38 3.30 -7.89
CA LEU A 22 11.44 2.20 -7.64
C LEU A 22 10.02 2.71 -7.36
N TYR A 23 9.88 3.84 -6.67
CA TYR A 23 8.59 4.48 -6.45
C TYR A 23 7.89 4.77 -7.78
N GLN A 24 8.52 5.57 -8.63
CA GLN A 24 7.99 5.96 -9.94
C GLN A 24 7.68 4.73 -10.82
N ARG A 25 8.52 3.68 -10.73
CA ARG A 25 8.37 2.44 -11.50
C ARG A 25 7.12 1.64 -11.12
N PHE A 26 6.73 1.62 -9.85
CA PHE A 26 5.70 0.70 -9.32
C PHE A 26 4.42 1.38 -8.84
N GLU A 27 4.45 2.70 -8.54
CA GLU A 27 3.31 3.49 -8.03
C GLU A 27 2.02 3.22 -8.80
N ALA A 28 2.01 3.45 -10.11
CA ALA A 28 0.80 3.31 -10.92
C ALA A 28 0.22 1.88 -10.89
N SER A 29 1.08 0.86 -10.79
CA SER A 29 0.64 -0.54 -10.72
C SER A 29 0.04 -0.90 -9.36
N LEU A 30 0.61 -0.36 -8.28
CA LEU A 30 0.09 -0.55 -6.92
C LEU A 30 -1.19 0.25 -6.71
N PHE A 31 -1.27 1.46 -7.25
CA PHE A 31 -2.48 2.27 -7.22
C PHE A 31 -3.64 1.53 -7.88
N ARG A 32 -3.46 1.01 -9.10
CA ARG A 32 -4.50 0.21 -9.79
C ARG A 32 -4.93 -1.02 -8.97
N LEU A 33 -3.97 -1.71 -8.35
CA LEU A 33 -4.27 -2.86 -7.47
C LEU A 33 -5.11 -2.43 -6.26
N ALA A 34 -4.68 -1.38 -5.56
CA ALA A 34 -5.37 -0.89 -4.37
C ALA A 34 -6.76 -0.34 -4.71
N TYR A 35 -6.87 0.45 -5.77
CA TYR A 35 -8.13 0.97 -6.28
C TYR A 35 -9.10 -0.16 -6.66
N HIS A 36 -8.62 -1.21 -7.33
CA HIS A 36 -9.48 -2.35 -7.63
C HIS A 36 -10.03 -3.04 -6.37
N MET A 37 -9.26 -3.10 -5.29
CA MET A 37 -9.66 -3.73 -4.03
C MET A 37 -10.54 -2.85 -3.14
N LEU A 38 -10.35 -1.53 -3.19
CA LEU A 38 -10.98 -0.59 -2.26
C LEU A 38 -12.08 0.26 -2.91
N GLN A 39 -12.09 0.39 -4.24
CA GLN A 39 -13.02 1.24 -5.00
C GLN A 39 -13.07 2.68 -4.48
N ASP A 40 -11.91 3.18 -4.03
CA ASP A 40 -11.74 4.48 -3.38
C ASP A 40 -10.36 5.01 -3.74
N GLU A 41 -10.31 6.22 -4.32
CA GLU A 41 -9.09 6.82 -4.85
C GLU A 41 -8.15 7.30 -3.73
N GLU A 42 -8.70 7.94 -2.69
CA GLU A 42 -7.91 8.45 -1.56
C GLU A 42 -7.30 7.30 -0.77
N GLU A 43 -8.10 6.27 -0.44
CA GLU A 43 -7.58 5.10 0.24
C GLU A 43 -6.57 4.32 -0.62
N ALA A 44 -6.74 4.30 -1.95
CA ALA A 44 -5.77 3.67 -2.84
C ALA A 44 -4.44 4.42 -2.85
N ALA A 45 -4.46 5.75 -2.93
CA ALA A 45 -3.26 6.58 -2.85
C ALA A 45 -2.53 6.40 -1.50
N ASP A 46 -3.28 6.37 -0.40
CA ASP A 46 -2.74 6.10 0.94
C ASP A 46 -2.09 4.71 1.03
N VAL A 47 -2.71 3.68 0.47
CA VAL A 47 -2.14 2.33 0.45
C VAL A 47 -0.79 2.33 -0.27
N VAL A 48 -0.66 3.04 -1.39
CA VAL A 48 0.62 3.11 -2.12
C VAL A 48 1.69 3.74 -1.24
N GLN A 49 1.40 4.88 -0.63
CA GLN A 49 2.34 5.57 0.26
C GLN A 49 2.74 4.70 1.46
N GLU A 50 1.77 4.11 2.17
CA GLU A 50 2.01 3.21 3.30
C GLU A 50 2.83 1.98 2.88
N THR A 51 2.57 1.46 1.67
CA THR A 51 3.31 0.32 1.11
C THR A 51 4.78 0.66 0.93
N PHE A 52 5.10 1.80 0.32
CA PHE A 52 6.48 2.22 0.13
C PHE A 52 7.16 2.58 1.45
N LEU A 53 6.48 3.26 2.37
CA LEU A 53 7.05 3.54 3.69
C LEU A 53 7.38 2.23 4.43
N ARG A 54 6.46 1.26 4.39
CA ARG A 54 6.65 -0.03 5.04
C ARG A 54 7.75 -0.85 4.38
N ALA A 55 7.79 -0.85 3.05
CA ALA A 55 8.83 -1.52 2.28
C ALA A 55 10.20 -0.90 2.58
N PHE A 56 10.33 0.42 2.67
CA PHE A 56 11.60 1.08 3.01
C PHE A 56 12.10 0.66 4.39
N GLN A 57 11.21 0.61 5.40
CA GLN A 57 11.55 0.15 6.75
C GLN A 57 11.98 -1.33 6.77
N GLN A 58 11.42 -2.15 5.89
CA GLN A 58 11.68 -3.58 5.82
C GLN A 58 12.67 -3.98 4.72
N ARG A 59 13.28 -3.03 4.00
CA ARG A 59 14.07 -3.29 2.79
C ARG A 59 15.18 -4.33 2.97
N GLN A 60 15.77 -4.39 4.17
CA GLN A 60 16.79 -5.38 4.55
C GLN A 60 16.26 -6.83 4.65
N ARG A 61 14.93 -7.01 4.69
CA ARG A 61 14.27 -8.34 4.67
C ARG A 61 14.05 -8.88 3.27
N LEU A 62 14.32 -8.08 2.23
CA LEU A 62 14.24 -8.54 0.85
C LEU A 62 15.38 -9.54 0.59
N GLN A 63 15.01 -10.81 0.48
CA GLN A 63 15.97 -11.91 0.32
C GLN A 63 16.63 -11.88 -1.05
N ALA A 64 15.86 -11.60 -2.10
CA ALA A 64 16.33 -11.63 -3.48
C ALA A 64 15.68 -10.51 -4.30
N PRO A 65 16.44 -9.80 -5.16
CA PRO A 65 15.91 -8.70 -5.96
C PRO A 65 14.72 -9.07 -6.86
N GLU A 66 14.74 -10.27 -7.43
CA GLU A 66 13.67 -10.81 -8.27
C GLU A 66 12.32 -10.91 -7.54
N ALA A 67 12.33 -11.03 -6.21
CA ALA A 67 11.12 -11.11 -5.39
C ALA A 67 10.50 -9.74 -5.09
N PHE A 68 11.16 -8.62 -5.43
CA PHE A 68 10.75 -7.28 -5.02
C PHE A 68 9.30 -6.95 -5.40
N SER A 69 8.90 -7.23 -6.65
CA SER A 69 7.55 -6.94 -7.14
C SER A 69 6.48 -7.72 -6.37
N GLN A 70 6.69 -9.01 -6.13
CA GLN A 70 5.75 -9.85 -5.38
C GLN A 70 5.71 -9.47 -3.90
N TRP A 71 6.86 -9.17 -3.32
CA TRP A 71 6.98 -8.70 -1.94
C TRP A 71 6.24 -7.37 -1.72
N LEU A 72 6.44 -6.40 -2.61
CA LEU A 72 5.78 -5.10 -2.57
C LEU A 72 4.26 -5.22 -2.71
N ARG A 73 3.79 -6.06 -3.66
CA ARG A 73 2.37 -6.38 -3.81
C ARG A 73 1.77 -7.01 -2.56
N THR A 74 2.52 -7.88 -1.88
CA THR A 74 2.05 -8.54 -0.64
C THR A 74 1.80 -7.51 0.46
N ILE A 75 2.69 -6.53 0.61
CA ILE A 75 2.52 -5.42 1.56
C ILE A 75 1.25 -4.62 1.22
N ALA A 76 1.07 -4.22 -0.05
CA ALA A 76 -0.11 -3.48 -0.50
C ALA A 76 -1.42 -4.23 -0.24
N ILE A 77 -1.48 -5.52 -0.62
CA ILE A 77 -2.67 -6.37 -0.40
C ILE A 77 -3.02 -6.45 1.10
N ASN A 78 -2.02 -6.53 1.97
CA ASN A 78 -2.25 -6.54 3.42
C ASN A 78 -2.84 -5.22 3.91
N PHE A 79 -2.38 -4.07 3.39
CA PHE A 79 -2.99 -2.78 3.69
C PHE A 79 -4.42 -2.65 3.18
N CYS A 80 -4.71 -3.09 1.95
CA CYS A 80 -6.07 -3.14 1.41
C CYS A 80 -6.99 -4.01 2.27
N ARG A 81 -6.56 -5.23 2.62
CA ARG A 81 -7.34 -6.15 3.48
C ARG A 81 -7.64 -5.53 4.85
N ARG A 82 -6.66 -4.82 5.42
CA ARG A 82 -6.84 -4.11 6.70
C ARG A 82 -7.91 -3.01 6.60
N ARG A 83 -7.88 -2.20 5.54
CA ARG A 83 -8.87 -1.15 5.28
C ARG A 83 -10.26 -1.73 5.03
N TYR A 84 -10.36 -2.72 4.14
CA TYR A 84 -11.61 -3.44 3.86
C TYR A 84 -12.26 -3.99 5.14
N ARG A 85 -11.49 -4.65 6.00
CA ARG A 85 -11.99 -5.17 7.28
C ARG A 85 -12.50 -4.07 8.22
N ARG A 86 -11.85 -2.90 8.26
CA ARG A 86 -12.29 -1.75 9.07
C ARG A 86 -13.63 -1.19 8.57
N ARG A 87 -13.83 -1.11 7.25
CA ARG A 87 -15.11 -0.71 6.65
C ARG A 87 -16.24 -1.64 7.07
N SER A 88 -16.01 -2.96 6.99
CA SER A 88 -17.03 -3.96 7.40
C SER A 88 -17.32 -3.99 8.90
N GLN A 89 -16.42 -3.47 9.74
CA GLN A 89 -16.57 -3.43 11.20
C GLN A 89 -17.11 -2.10 11.72
N SER A 90 -17.31 -1.11 10.84
CA SER A 90 -17.92 0.15 11.23
C SER A 90 -19.40 -0.09 11.51
N PRO A 91 -19.90 0.07 12.75
CA PRO A 91 -21.32 -0.07 13.02
C PRO A 91 -22.07 0.92 12.12
N PRO A 92 -23.26 0.55 11.59
CA PRO A 92 -24.07 1.50 10.85
C PRO A 92 -24.22 2.73 11.74
N LEU A 93 -23.84 3.89 11.21
CA LEU A 93 -24.06 5.16 11.88
C LEU A 93 -25.52 5.15 12.31
N LEU A 94 -25.76 5.07 13.64
CA LEU A 94 -27.07 5.27 14.23
C LEU A 94 -27.58 6.57 13.61
N SER A 95 -28.60 6.46 12.77
CA SER A 95 -29.20 7.63 12.14
C SER A 95 -29.59 8.57 13.27
N LEU A 96 -29.21 9.85 13.17
CA LEU A 96 -29.59 10.90 14.12
C LEU A 96 -31.12 11.01 14.28
N GLU A 97 -31.87 10.39 13.37
CA GLU A 97 -33.32 10.18 13.44
C GLU A 97 -33.76 9.29 14.62
N ALA A 98 -32.90 8.40 15.15
CA ALA A 98 -33.22 7.53 16.27
C ALA A 98 -33.20 8.22 17.67
N LEU A 99 -32.82 9.50 17.74
CA LEU A 99 -32.84 10.30 18.97
C LEU A 99 -34.01 11.30 19.02
N GLY A 100 -34.90 11.25 18.02
CA GLY A 100 -36.09 12.10 17.94
C GLY A 100 -37.38 11.33 18.24
N THR A 101 -37.55 10.80 19.44
CA THR A 101 -38.88 10.42 19.93
C THR A 101 -39.15 11.03 21.29
N GLY A 102 -40.18 11.88 21.32
CA GLY A 102 -40.91 12.30 22.51
C GLY A 102 -40.45 13.66 23.02
N GLU A 103 -41.07 14.75 22.53
CA GLU A 103 -42.30 15.34 23.09
C GLU A 103 -42.93 16.33 22.08
#